data_AF-A0A4P8L2Q6-F1
#
_entry.id   AF-A0A4P8L2Q6-F1
#
_cell.length_a   1.000
_cell.length_b   1.000
_cell.length_c   1.000
_cell.angle_alpha   90.00
_cell.angle_beta   90.00
_cell.angle_gamma   90.00
#
_symmetry.space_group_name_H-M   'P 1'
#
loop_
_entity.id
_entity.type
_entity.pdbx_description
1 polymer ?
#
loop_
_entity_poly.entity_id
_entity_poly.type
_entity_poly.pdbx_seq_one_letter_code
_entity_poly.pdbx_strand_id
1 'polypeptide(L)'
;MAVGVKTIFCIPLCAELHEGVEALRRFPKKPDPLVDGQPKVSITSLMAAMVAELVPALGKRCLLVLDAYFAVGPVFAILKMVRDAAGRRLVRVVTRAKSNVVAYADAPPTT
;
A
#
# COMPACT_ATOMS: atom_id res chain seq x y z
N MET A 1 -1.66 -12.61 36.80
CA MET A 1 -0.45 -11.89 36.35
C MET A 1 -0.88 -10.89 35.29
N ALA A 2 -0.74 -9.59 35.56
CA ALA A 2 -1.11 -8.55 34.59
C ALA A 2 -0.12 -8.59 33.42
N VAL A 3 -0.62 -8.81 32.21
CA VAL A 3 0.16 -8.69 30.98
C VAL A 3 0.59 -7.22 30.88
N GLY A 4 1.90 -6.95 31.00
CA GLY A 4 2.43 -5.60 30.88
C GLY A 4 2.05 -5.01 29.53
N VAL A 5 1.24 -3.94 29.54
CA VAL A 5 0.81 -3.28 28.31
C VAL A 5 2.03 -2.56 27.73
N LYS A 6 2.53 -3.09 26.61
CA LYS A 6 3.63 -2.47 25.86
C LYS A 6 3.08 -1.24 25.13
N THR A 7 3.60 -0.06 25.43
CA THR A 7 3.28 1.17 24.71
C THR A 7 3.80 1.07 23.27
N ILE A 8 2.94 1.36 22.30
CA ILE A 8 3.27 1.36 20.87
C ILE A 8 3.29 2.82 20.41
N PHE A 9 4.40 3.24 19.79
CA PHE A 9 4.54 4.57 19.18
C PHE A 9 4.44 4.46 17.66
N CYS A 10 3.73 5.40 17.05
CA CYS A 10 3.67 5.56 15.60
C CYS A 10 4.84 6.43 15.15
N ILE A 11 5.77 5.87 14.39
CA ILE A 11 6.90 6.62 13.80
C ILE A 11 6.56 6.92 12.34
N PRO A 12 6.65 8.18 11.87
CA PRO A 12 6.42 8.50 10.47
C PRO A 12 7.45 7.78 9.59
N LEU A 13 6.96 7.04 8.60
CA LEU A 13 7.81 6.25 7.71
C LEU A 13 8.39 7.08 6.55
N CYS A 14 7.64 8.07 6.06
CA CYS A 14 8.09 8.92 4.96
C CYS A 14 7.35 10.27 4.96
N ALA A 15 8.10 11.36 4.81
CA ALA A 15 7.54 12.72 4.71
C ALA A 15 7.08 13.08 3.28
N GLU A 16 7.46 12.29 2.27
CA GLU A 16 7.23 12.58 0.85
C GLU A 16 5.84 12.16 0.34
N LEU A 17 4.92 11.81 1.25
CA LEU A 17 3.57 11.34 0.93
C LEU A 17 2.50 12.44 0.88
N HIS A 18 2.84 13.68 1.25
CA HIS A 18 1.90 14.79 1.30
C HIS A 18 1.77 15.50 -0.05
N GLU A 19 0.60 16.09 -0.33
CA GLU A 19 0.44 17.01 -1.47
C GLU A 19 1.38 18.22 -1.33
N GLY A 20 1.94 18.71 -2.44
CA GLY A 20 2.84 19.87 -2.44
C GLY A 20 4.32 19.56 -2.14
N VAL A 21 4.70 18.29 -2.02
CA VAL A 21 6.09 17.85 -1.77
C VAL A 21 6.84 17.45 -3.04
N GLU A 22 6.39 17.87 -4.23
CA GLU A 22 7.01 17.52 -5.52
C GLU A 22 8.49 17.93 -5.54
N ALA A 23 8.82 19.07 -4.94
CA ALA A 23 10.21 19.52 -4.80
C ALA A 23 11.05 18.52 -3.97
N LEU A 24 10.51 18.00 -2.86
CA LEU A 24 11.20 17.02 -2.00
C LEU A 24 11.47 15.70 -2.73
N ARG A 25 10.61 15.30 -3.67
CA ARG A 25 10.81 14.10 -4.50
C ARG A 25 11.83 14.29 -5.62
N ARG A 26 12.00 15.54 -6.11
CA ARG A 26 12.98 15.88 -7.17
C ARG A 26 14.42 15.82 -6.68
N PHE A 27 14.69 16.21 -5.43
CA PHE A 27 16.05 16.16 -4.86
C PHE A 27 16.70 14.77 -4.89
N PRO A 28 16.01 13.68 -4.50
CA PRO A 28 16.55 12.32 -4.59
C PRO A 28 16.36 11.66 -5.97
N LYS A 29 15.79 12.34 -6.98
CA LYS A 29 15.46 11.76 -8.31
C LYS A 29 14.71 10.42 -8.22
N LYS A 30 13.78 10.27 -7.28
CA LYS A 30 13.01 9.03 -7.15
C LYS A 30 12.10 8.84 -8.38
N PRO A 31 12.00 7.62 -8.92
CA PRO A 31 11.10 7.35 -10.02
C PRO A 31 9.64 7.51 -9.59
N ASP A 32 8.79 7.88 -10.54
CA ASP A 32 7.35 7.92 -10.33
C ASP A 32 6.79 6.49 -10.21
N PRO A 33 5.72 6.28 -9.41
CA PRO A 33 5.06 4.99 -9.35
C PRO A 33 4.54 4.61 -10.73
N LEU A 34 4.77 3.36 -11.13
CA LEU A 34 4.22 2.81 -12.35
C LEU A 34 2.97 1.99 -12.03
N VAL A 35 1.91 2.25 -12.78
CA VAL A 35 0.68 1.45 -12.77
C VAL A 35 0.48 0.98 -14.20
N ASP A 36 0.55 -0.33 -14.42
CA ASP A 36 0.47 -0.95 -15.75
C ASP A 36 1.47 -0.35 -16.75
N GLY A 37 2.68 -0.03 -16.27
CA GLY A 37 3.76 0.55 -17.06
C GLY A 37 3.67 2.05 -17.31
N GLN A 38 2.60 2.71 -16.87
CA GLN A 38 2.41 4.15 -17.02
C GLN A 38 2.70 4.90 -15.71
N PRO A 39 3.41 6.04 -15.74
CA PRO A 39 3.59 6.89 -14.57
C PRO A 39 2.25 7.35 -14.03
N LYS A 40 2.02 7.16 -12.73
CA LYS A 40 0.84 7.65 -12.05
C LYS A 40 1.23 8.20 -10.70
N VAL A 41 1.13 9.53 -10.56
CA VAL A 41 1.49 10.26 -9.34
C VAL A 41 0.22 10.78 -8.67
N SER A 42 -0.02 10.31 -7.45
CA SER A 42 -1.10 10.70 -6.55
C SER A 42 -0.72 10.28 -5.13
N ILE A 43 -1.31 10.87 -4.09
CA ILE A 43 -1.08 10.42 -2.69
C ILE A 43 -1.23 8.90 -2.57
N THR A 44 -2.26 8.33 -3.20
CA THR A 44 -2.56 6.90 -3.14
C THR A 44 -1.46 6.03 -3.77
N SER A 45 -0.97 6.39 -4.95
CA SER A 45 0.09 5.66 -5.65
C SER A 45 1.46 5.84 -4.98
N LEU A 46 1.74 7.04 -4.46
CA LEU A 46 2.95 7.31 -3.68
C LEU A 46 2.99 6.47 -2.39
N MET A 47 1.87 6.37 -1.67
CA MET A 47 1.76 5.54 -0.47
C MET A 47 2.00 4.06 -0.81
N ALA A 48 1.35 3.56 -1.86
CA ALA A 48 1.52 2.17 -2.28
C ALA A 48 2.98 1.87 -2.71
N ALA A 49 3.63 2.79 -3.42
CA ALA A 49 5.03 2.66 -3.81
C ALA A 49 5.96 2.64 -2.59
N MET A 50 5.76 3.53 -1.61
CA MET A 50 6.53 3.51 -0.36
C MET A 50 6.39 2.16 0.36
N VAL A 51 5.17 1.60 0.44
CA VAL A 51 4.96 0.29 1.04
C VAL A 51 5.70 -0.80 0.26
N ALA A 52 5.66 -0.74 -1.08
CA ALA A 52 6.35 -1.70 -1.94
C ALA A 52 7.87 -1.68 -1.77
N GLU A 53 8.46 -0.52 -1.49
CA GLU A 53 9.88 -0.38 -1.16
C GLU A 53 10.21 -0.88 0.25
N LEU A 54 9.39 -0.52 1.24
CA LEU A 54 9.69 -0.77 2.65
C LEU A 54 9.48 -2.23 3.07
N VAL A 55 8.36 -2.84 2.67
CA VAL A 55 7.94 -4.14 3.20
C VAL A 55 8.97 -5.26 2.91
N PRO A 56 9.57 -5.35 1.70
CA PRO A 56 10.63 -6.32 1.46
C PRO A 56 11.83 -6.16 2.40
N ALA A 57 12.23 -4.92 2.73
CA ALA A 57 13.35 -4.63 3.62
C ALA A 57 13.08 -5.04 5.09
N LEU A 58 11.81 -5.10 5.50
CA LEU A 58 11.43 -5.53 6.85
C LEU A 58 11.56 -7.06 7.06
N GLY A 59 11.68 -7.84 5.98
CA GLY A 59 11.82 -9.31 6.06
C GLY A 59 10.65 -10.04 6.70
N LYS A 60 9.49 -9.38 6.84
CA LYS A 60 8.30 -9.92 7.52
C LYS A 60 7.04 -9.63 6.73
N ARG A 61 6.01 -10.46 6.92
CA ARG A 61 4.67 -10.19 6.40
C ARG A 61 4.06 -9.01 7.15
N CYS A 62 3.48 -8.08 6.42
CA CYS A 62 2.93 -6.85 6.95
C CYS A 62 1.41 -6.80 6.74
N LEU A 63 0.71 -6.33 7.77
CA LEU A 63 -0.70 -5.96 7.70
C LEU A 63 -0.78 -4.46 7.42
N LEU A 64 -1.34 -4.10 6.27
CA LEU A 64 -1.54 -2.70 5.88
C LEU A 64 -3.00 -2.33 6.10
N VAL A 65 -3.26 -1.47 7.08
CA VAL A 65 -4.59 -0.97 7.41
C VAL A 65 -4.78 0.42 6.79
N LEU A 66 -5.75 0.56 5.89
CA LEU A 66 -5.98 1.76 5.10
C LEU A 66 -7.41 2.30 5.25
N ASP A 67 -7.56 3.60 5.08
CA ASP A 67 -8.87 4.22 4.89
C ASP A 67 -9.44 3.95 3.49
N ALA A 68 -10.77 4.05 3.34
CA ALA A 68 -11.49 3.90 2.08
C ALA A 68 -10.96 4.81 0.97
N TYR A 69 -10.37 5.97 1.27
CA TYR A 69 -9.71 6.82 0.28
C TYR A 69 -8.69 6.04 -0.58
N PHE A 70 -7.93 5.13 0.04
CA PHE A 70 -6.90 4.32 -0.61
C PHE A 70 -7.42 3.04 -1.28
N ALA A 71 -8.70 2.71 -1.14
CA ALA A 71 -9.31 1.55 -1.79
C ALA A 71 -9.57 1.83 -3.29
N VAL A 72 -8.49 1.95 -4.07
CA VAL A 72 -8.52 2.25 -5.51
C VAL A 72 -7.60 1.31 -6.29
N GLY A 73 -7.96 1.04 -7.54
CA GLY A 73 -7.25 0.10 -8.44
C GLY A 73 -5.72 0.26 -8.44
N PRO A 74 -5.15 1.47 -8.62
CA PRO A 74 -3.71 1.71 -8.58
C PRO A 74 -3.00 1.17 -7.32
N VAL A 75 -3.61 1.34 -6.15
CA VAL A 75 -3.02 0.87 -4.88
C VAL A 75 -2.95 -0.64 -4.88
N PHE A 76 -4.03 -1.32 -5.27
CA PHE A 76 -4.05 -2.78 -5.32
C PHE A 76 -3.12 -3.35 -6.40
N ALA A 77 -2.99 -2.67 -7.54
CA ALA A 77 -2.07 -3.06 -8.62
C ALA A 77 -0.61 -3.05 -8.15
N ILE A 78 -0.17 -1.96 -7.51
CA ILE A 78 1.18 -1.82 -6.96
C ILE A 78 1.41 -2.86 -5.85
N LEU A 79 0.51 -2.95 -4.86
CA LEU A 79 0.69 -3.82 -3.70
C LEU A 79 0.65 -5.32 -4.05
N LYS A 80 -0.02 -5.71 -5.15
CA LYS A 80 -0.04 -7.11 -5.65
C LYS A 80 1.35 -7.61 -6.07
N MET A 81 2.25 -6.69 -6.44
CA MET A 81 3.62 -6.99 -6.85
C MET A 81 4.56 -7.25 -5.66
N VAL A 82 4.15 -6.88 -4.44
CA VAL A 82 4.99 -7.00 -3.24
C VAL A 82 5.01 -8.44 -2.75
N ARG A 83 6.04 -9.18 -3.19
CA ARG A 83 6.22 -10.61 -2.95
C ARG A 83 7.65 -10.91 -2.49
N ASP A 84 7.83 -12.03 -1.78
CA ASP A 84 9.16 -12.54 -1.50
C ASP A 84 9.75 -13.30 -2.69
N ALA A 85 11.01 -13.76 -2.54
CA ALA A 85 11.70 -14.54 -3.56
C ALA A 85 10.99 -15.86 -3.93
N ALA A 86 10.15 -16.40 -3.04
CA ALA A 86 9.32 -17.56 -3.30
C ALA A 86 7.96 -17.20 -3.93
N GLY A 87 7.74 -15.94 -4.30
CA GLY A 87 6.51 -15.44 -4.90
C GLY A 87 5.34 -15.28 -3.91
N ARG A 88 5.56 -15.43 -2.60
CA ARG A 88 4.52 -15.30 -1.58
C ARG A 88 4.26 -13.83 -1.30
N ARG A 89 2.98 -13.45 -1.18
CA ARG A 89 2.59 -12.07 -0.88
C ARG A 89 3.10 -11.65 0.50
N LEU A 90 3.74 -10.47 0.56
CA LEU A 90 4.24 -9.91 1.81
C LEU A 90 3.26 -8.95 2.47
N VAL A 91 2.29 -8.42 1.73
CA VAL A 91 1.31 -7.46 2.22
C VAL A 91 -0.08 -8.08 2.25
N ARG A 92 -0.75 -7.95 3.39
CA ARG A 92 -2.20 -8.15 3.50
C ARG A 92 -2.86 -6.79 3.73
N VAL A 93 -3.77 -6.41 2.83
CA VAL A 93 -4.48 -5.12 2.92
C VAL A 93 -5.81 -5.32 3.64
N VAL A 94 -6.07 -4.48 4.62
CA VAL A 94 -7.38 -4.29 5.25
C VAL A 94 -7.78 -2.85 5.01
N THR A 95 -8.89 -2.63 4.33
CA THR A 95 -9.39 -1.28 4.07
C THR A 95 -10.89 -1.25 4.30
N ARG A 96 -11.40 -0.07 4.68
CA ARG A 96 -12.83 0.17 4.61
C ARG A 96 -13.29 0.06 3.16
N ALA A 97 -14.44 -0.57 2.95
CA ALA A 97 -15.07 -0.67 1.63
C ALA A 97 -15.48 0.72 1.14
N LYS A 98 -15.30 0.97 -0.16
CA LYS A 98 -15.65 2.23 -0.81
C LYS A 98 -16.88 2.01 -1.69
N SER A 99 -17.87 2.91 -1.60
CA SER A 99 -19.16 2.77 -2.28
C SER A 99 -19.09 2.74 -3.82
N ASN A 100 -18.03 3.29 -4.41
CA ASN A 100 -17.84 3.38 -5.86
C ASN A 100 -16.75 2.44 -6.40
N VAL A 101 -16.16 1.58 -5.55
CA VAL A 101 -15.18 0.58 -5.98
C VAL A 101 -15.73 -0.79 -5.58
N VAL A 102 -16.44 -1.38 -6.53
CA VAL A 102 -17.04 -2.71 -6.41
C VAL A 102 -16.16 -3.72 -7.16
N ALA A 103 -15.70 -4.75 -6.45
CA ALA A 103 -15.20 -5.96 -7.09
C ALA A 103 -16.41 -6.89 -7.28
N TYR A 104 -16.60 -7.38 -8.51
CA TYR A 104 -17.58 -8.41 -8.79
C TYR A 104 -16.87 -9.76 -8.90
N ALA A 105 -17.55 -10.81 -8.48
CA ALA A 105 -17.21 -12.18 -8.81
C ALA A 105 -18.42 -12.78 -9.53
N ASP A 106 -18.19 -13.77 -10.39
CA ASP A 106 -19.30 -14.53 -10.95
C ASP A 106 -20.12 -15.14 -9.81
N ALA A 107 -21.44 -15.16 -9.97
CA ALA A 107 -22.31 -15.85 -9.04
C ALA A 107 -21.89 -17.33 -8.96
N PRO A 108 -21.90 -17.95 -7.76
CA PRO A 108 -21.66 -19.39 -7.67
C PRO A 108 -22.66 -20.13 -8.57
N PRO A 109 -22.25 -21.27 -9.18
CA PRO A 109 -23.11 -22.02 -10.07
C PRO A 109 -24.40 -22.41 -9.35
N THR A 110 -25.53 -22.21 -10.03
CA THR A 110 -26.84 -22.65 -9.55
C THR A 110 -26.83 -24.18 -9.51
N THR A 111 -27.02 -24.76 -8.32
CA THR A 111 -27.28 -26.20 -8.14
C THR A 111 -28.65 -26.60 -8.64
#